data_AF-A0A2A3HF26-F1
#
_entry.id   AF-A0A2A3HF26-F1
#
_cell.length_a   1.000
_cell.length_b   1.000
_cell.length_c   1.000
_cell.angle_alpha   90.00
_cell.angle_beta   90.00
_cell.angle_gamma   90.00
#
_symmetry.space_group_name_H-M   'P 1'
#
loop_
_entity.id
_entity.type
_entity.pdbx_description
1 polymer ?
#
loop_
_entity_poly.entity_id
_entity_poly.type
_entity_poly.pdbx_seq_one_letter_code
_entity_poly.pdbx_strand_id
1 'polypeptide(L)'
;MAYPVPEIWTVSGSLNKSGVPFSAGKVYADSLNIQGVKRALALFAPPIDPGMLVKARAMGLSIDSILNSANEKRSIYRFRVIVKLAVDMAKDACQMGRDLLAILEKQDAEQLQVFKAKCDKAVVAESKAVQEMEVKSLEAEKVRLEEKKTAKQNTSKKQKAMHLVSAAEKKYQKLMEKVAKIQETVEKVRNIASATFKIPDFKYGSVVNAFGGPRFDIESIGGTKLAENLVSAAESYASRFAQRQLDAAKTKLQAELERRKKEWTLEDEVADAEVVEVEKQEVVNEIKTQQVEKKHKSIENEILRSEQAYEVLSEKFTNNDLYIWLEKELGKVFKQYVKLLLDVAKMAERAYHFEIPDDTSKPYIQSNYWDSFYKGLLAPERILLDLRRMEKAYLENDKHRIEITRPILLFTNLTDPIVPDVNSQYVTVSKTDNSKVSEYVVNIRRSLFEKDFPYHEERFTKDIRLQVVAENETESYACLNAEVSLTSNPQFIGVTASSMALSEVGKFDFKFVDDKYSPFEGTLIENTLDLNLRLTGIDCITDLSTVKVIVFVSYTAWRNSNVQSE
;
A
#
# COMPACT_ATOMS: atom_id res chain seq x y z
N MET A 1 19.25 -60.73 -67.57
CA MET A 1 19.17 -62.03 -66.87
C MET A 1 18.24 -61.87 -65.70
N ALA A 2 17.02 -62.40 -65.80
CA ALA A 2 16.05 -62.40 -64.72
C ALA A 2 16.20 -63.69 -63.92
N TYR A 3 16.36 -63.59 -62.60
CA TYR A 3 16.24 -64.75 -61.70
C TYR A 3 14.78 -64.94 -61.32
N PRO A 4 14.26 -66.18 -61.27
CA PRO A 4 12.88 -66.44 -60.89
C PRO A 4 12.70 -66.30 -59.38
N VAL A 5 11.60 -65.67 -58.96
CA VAL A 5 11.16 -65.63 -57.56
C VAL A 5 10.39 -66.93 -57.26
N PRO A 6 10.71 -67.69 -56.19
CA PRO A 6 9.93 -68.85 -55.81
C PRO A 6 8.61 -68.44 -55.13
N GLU A 7 7.51 -69.10 -55.52
CA GLU A 7 6.13 -68.76 -55.14
C GLU A 7 5.67 -69.25 -53.76
N ILE A 8 6.49 -69.94 -52.96
CA ILE A 8 6.05 -70.46 -51.66
C ILE A 8 7.19 -70.38 -50.62
N TRP A 9 6.92 -69.66 -49.53
CA TRP A 9 7.74 -69.70 -48.31
C TRP A 9 6.99 -70.49 -47.23
N THR A 10 7.58 -71.59 -46.75
CA THR A 10 7.16 -72.24 -45.52
C THR A 10 7.76 -71.49 -44.33
N VAL A 11 6.91 -70.89 -43.48
CA VAL A 11 7.34 -70.20 -42.25
C VAL A 11 7.12 -71.14 -41.06
N SER A 12 8.21 -71.62 -40.46
CA SER A 12 8.19 -72.28 -39.16
C SER A 12 8.34 -71.22 -38.06
N GLY A 13 7.29 -70.97 -37.28
CA GLY A 13 7.33 -70.05 -36.14
C GLY A 13 6.20 -70.33 -35.13
N SER A 14 6.54 -70.36 -33.85
CA SER A 14 5.62 -70.60 -32.74
C SER A 14 4.67 -69.42 -32.51
N LEU A 15 3.37 -69.69 -32.39
CA LEU A 15 2.31 -68.72 -32.12
C LEU A 15 2.31 -68.26 -30.65
N ASN A 16 2.01 -66.98 -30.39
CA ASN A 16 1.58 -66.52 -29.06
C ASN A 16 0.06 -66.71 -28.88
N LYS A 17 -0.45 -66.56 -27.65
CA LYS A 17 -1.85 -66.85 -27.24
C LYS A 17 -2.95 -66.08 -28.01
N SER A 18 -2.61 -65.13 -28.87
CA SER A 18 -3.55 -64.35 -29.69
C SER A 18 -3.44 -64.62 -31.20
N GLY A 19 -2.64 -65.61 -31.64
CA GLY A 19 -2.71 -66.13 -33.01
C GLY A 19 -2.14 -65.24 -34.13
N VAL A 20 -1.29 -64.26 -33.83
CA VAL A 20 -0.67 -63.38 -34.85
C VAL A 20 0.78 -63.81 -35.12
N PRO A 21 1.18 -64.07 -36.38
CA PRO A 21 2.55 -64.46 -36.71
C PRO A 21 3.54 -63.30 -36.52
N PHE A 22 4.68 -63.59 -35.90
CA PHE A 22 5.78 -62.63 -35.70
C PHE A 22 6.49 -62.40 -37.04
N SER A 23 6.14 -61.34 -37.78
CA SER A 23 6.94 -60.91 -38.93
C SER A 23 8.05 -59.96 -38.44
N ALA A 24 9.27 -60.50 -38.33
CA ALA A 24 10.45 -59.79 -37.85
C ALA A 24 10.83 -58.53 -38.68
N GLY A 25 10.21 -58.31 -39.84
CA GLY A 25 10.50 -57.17 -40.71
C GLY A 25 9.73 -55.89 -40.40
N LYS A 26 8.63 -55.91 -39.62
CA LYS A 26 7.78 -54.73 -39.45
C LYS A 26 8.13 -53.85 -38.24
N VAL A 27 8.83 -54.40 -37.23
CA VAL A 27 9.22 -53.66 -36.02
C VAL A 27 10.28 -52.59 -36.32
N TYR A 28 11.14 -52.81 -37.32
CA TYR A 28 12.24 -51.90 -37.63
C TYR A 28 11.86 -50.72 -38.54
N ALA A 29 10.71 -50.77 -39.23
CA ALA A 29 10.30 -49.71 -40.16
C ALA A 29 9.59 -48.52 -39.49
N ASP A 30 8.95 -48.71 -38.32
CA ASP A 30 7.98 -47.75 -37.77
C ASP A 30 8.38 -47.06 -36.44
N SER A 31 9.66 -47.03 -36.08
CA SER A 31 10.16 -46.38 -34.83
C SER A 31 9.44 -46.87 -33.56
N LEU A 32 9.15 -48.17 -33.49
CA LEU A 32 8.54 -48.84 -32.34
C LEU A 32 9.64 -49.48 -31.49
N ASN A 33 9.50 -49.46 -30.16
CA ASN A 33 10.33 -50.27 -29.28
C ASN A 33 9.90 -51.76 -29.34
N ILE A 34 10.66 -52.65 -28.68
CA ILE A 34 10.43 -54.11 -28.72
C ILE A 34 9.07 -54.54 -28.12
N GLN A 35 8.36 -53.62 -27.47
CA GLN A 35 7.04 -53.79 -26.88
C GLN A 35 5.92 -53.18 -27.74
N GLY A 36 6.22 -52.70 -28.95
CA GLY A 36 5.23 -52.10 -29.86
C GLY A 36 4.80 -50.68 -29.48
N VAL A 37 5.56 -49.98 -28.64
CA VAL A 37 5.31 -48.59 -28.25
C VAL A 37 6.14 -47.65 -29.13
N LYS A 38 5.48 -46.69 -29.80
CA LYS A 38 6.11 -45.76 -30.73
C LYS A 38 6.97 -44.76 -29.96
N ARG A 39 8.28 -44.72 -30.21
CA ARG A 39 9.17 -43.69 -29.65
C ARG A 39 8.97 -42.39 -30.43
N ALA A 40 8.36 -41.39 -29.79
CA ALA A 40 8.33 -40.04 -30.32
C ALA A 40 9.65 -39.34 -29.93
N LEU A 41 10.55 -39.16 -30.89
CA LEU A 41 11.59 -38.14 -30.79
C LEU A 41 10.90 -36.77 -30.87
N ALA A 42 11.20 -35.87 -29.94
CA ALA A 42 10.64 -34.52 -29.96
C ALA A 42 11.13 -33.80 -31.24
N LEU A 43 10.27 -33.72 -32.26
CA LEU A 43 10.58 -33.12 -33.56
C LEU A 43 10.62 -31.58 -33.50
N PHE A 44 10.14 -30.98 -32.42
CA PHE A 44 10.07 -29.54 -32.22
C PHE A 44 10.60 -29.18 -30.83
N ALA A 45 11.36 -28.08 -30.77
CA ALA A 45 11.67 -27.41 -29.51
C ALA A 45 10.37 -27.12 -28.74
N PRO A 46 10.37 -27.17 -27.39
CA PRO A 46 9.17 -26.88 -26.61
C PRO A 46 8.56 -25.54 -27.05
N PRO A 47 7.21 -25.41 -27.08
CA PRO A 47 6.55 -24.21 -27.54
C PRO A 47 7.05 -23.00 -26.75
N ILE A 48 7.57 -22.01 -27.47
CA ILE A 48 7.98 -20.72 -26.90
C ILE A 48 6.69 -20.01 -26.47
N ASP A 49 6.49 -19.85 -25.16
CA ASP A 49 5.40 -19.05 -24.63
C ASP A 49 5.66 -17.57 -24.99
N PRO A 50 4.82 -16.91 -25.82
CA PRO A 50 4.99 -15.51 -26.17
C PRO A 50 4.88 -14.57 -24.96
N GLY A 51 4.22 -15.00 -23.87
CA GLY A 51 4.18 -14.28 -22.60
C GLY A 51 5.55 -14.22 -21.92
N MET A 52 6.41 -15.22 -22.13
CA MET A 52 7.78 -15.23 -21.62
C MET A 52 8.63 -14.14 -22.28
N LEU A 53 8.40 -13.83 -23.56
CA LEU A 53 9.12 -12.78 -24.29
C LEU A 53 8.75 -11.37 -23.81
N VAL A 54 7.46 -11.13 -23.54
CA VAL A 54 6.98 -9.85 -22.99
C VAL A 54 7.55 -9.61 -21.60
N LYS A 55 7.62 -10.65 -20.77
CA LYS A 55 8.17 -10.58 -19.41
C LYS A 55 9.70 -10.47 -19.38
N ALA A 56 10.40 -11.18 -20.27
CA ALA A 56 11.84 -11.03 -20.47
C ALA A 56 12.20 -9.60 -20.90
N ARG A 57 11.42 -9.01 -21.82
CA ARG A 57 11.55 -7.60 -22.19
C ARG A 57 11.27 -6.67 -21.02
N ALA A 58 10.30 -7.00 -20.16
CA ALA A 58 9.99 -6.23 -18.96
C ALA A 58 11.13 -6.27 -17.92
N MET A 59 11.90 -7.35 -17.84
CA MET A 59 13.15 -7.43 -17.07
C MET A 59 14.33 -6.68 -17.72
N GLY A 60 14.21 -6.23 -18.97
CA GLY A 60 15.32 -5.63 -19.72
C GLY A 60 16.37 -6.64 -20.18
N LEU A 61 15.96 -7.89 -20.43
CA LEU A 61 16.78 -8.92 -21.08
C LEU A 61 16.59 -8.82 -22.61
N SER A 62 17.68 -8.87 -23.38
CA SER A 62 17.60 -8.92 -24.84
C SER A 62 17.17 -10.32 -25.28
N ILE A 63 16.33 -10.40 -26.31
CA ILE A 63 15.85 -11.68 -26.88
C ILE A 63 17.04 -12.56 -27.30
N ASP A 64 18.12 -11.93 -27.77
CA ASP A 64 19.38 -12.59 -28.12
C ASP A 64 20.11 -13.23 -26.92
N SER A 65 20.05 -12.66 -25.72
CA SER A 65 20.67 -13.26 -24.53
C SER A 65 19.99 -14.56 -24.09
N ILE A 66 18.69 -14.68 -24.35
CA ILE A 66 17.92 -15.89 -24.04
C ILE A 66 18.19 -16.97 -25.08
N LEU A 67 18.24 -16.60 -26.36
CA LEU A 67 18.57 -17.52 -27.46
C LEU A 67 20.03 -18.00 -27.40
N ASN A 68 20.96 -17.15 -26.96
CA ASN A 68 22.39 -17.48 -26.85
C ASN A 68 22.77 -18.15 -25.52
N SER A 69 21.85 -18.29 -24.55
CA SER A 69 22.12 -18.96 -23.28
C SER A 69 22.56 -20.42 -23.44
N ALA A 70 22.17 -21.08 -24.54
CA ALA A 70 22.62 -22.42 -24.91
C ALA A 70 24.11 -22.48 -25.36
N ASN A 71 24.70 -21.34 -25.73
CA ASN A 71 26.07 -21.20 -26.22
C ASN A 71 26.97 -20.35 -25.28
N GLU A 72 26.48 -19.96 -24.10
CA GLU A 72 27.29 -19.20 -23.16
C GLU A 72 28.42 -20.03 -22.56
N LYS A 73 29.59 -19.39 -22.45
CA LYS A 73 30.83 -19.97 -21.90
C LYS A 73 30.57 -20.65 -20.55
N ARG A 74 31.00 -21.91 -20.43
CA ARG A 74 30.85 -22.73 -19.23
C ARG A 74 31.53 -22.09 -18.02
N SER A 75 30.98 -22.31 -16.83
CA SER A 75 31.66 -21.96 -15.58
C SER A 75 32.90 -22.82 -15.36
N ILE A 76 33.98 -22.18 -14.91
CA ILE A 76 35.21 -22.85 -14.51
C ILE A 76 35.06 -23.47 -13.11
N TYR A 77 34.10 -22.98 -12.31
CA TYR A 77 33.89 -23.43 -10.93
C TYR A 77 32.86 -24.58 -10.83
N ARG A 78 33.04 -25.42 -9.82
CA ARG A 78 32.15 -26.53 -9.48
C ARG A 78 30.77 -26.05 -9.02
N PHE A 79 29.77 -26.91 -9.19
CA PHE A 79 28.38 -26.63 -8.85
C PHE A 79 28.22 -26.14 -7.40
N ARG A 80 28.83 -26.86 -6.44
CA ARG A 80 28.70 -26.59 -4.99
C ARG A 80 29.13 -25.17 -4.60
N VAL A 81 30.07 -24.59 -5.32
CA VAL A 81 30.63 -23.25 -5.06
C VAL A 81 29.65 -22.19 -5.57
N ILE A 82 29.18 -22.36 -6.81
CA ILE A 82 28.28 -21.41 -7.47
C ILE A 82 26.91 -21.42 -6.81
N VAL A 83 26.38 -22.60 -6.46
CA VAL A 83 25.06 -22.69 -5.83
C VAL A 83 25.04 -22.04 -4.45
N LYS A 84 26.14 -22.16 -3.68
CA LYS A 84 26.29 -21.47 -2.39
C LYS A 84 26.26 -19.96 -2.58
N LEU A 85 27.03 -19.44 -3.54
CA LEU A 85 27.00 -18.02 -3.89
C LEU A 85 25.61 -17.56 -4.33
N ALA A 86 24.93 -18.33 -5.19
CA ALA A 86 23.59 -18.04 -5.66
C ALA A 86 22.57 -18.00 -4.51
N VAL A 87 22.65 -18.94 -3.57
CA VAL A 87 21.80 -19.00 -2.38
C VAL A 87 22.03 -17.81 -1.46
N ASP A 88 23.28 -17.42 -1.22
CA ASP A 88 23.60 -16.28 -0.37
C ASP A 88 23.14 -14.96 -1.02
N MET A 89 23.38 -14.79 -2.32
CA MET A 89 22.81 -13.67 -3.08
C MET A 89 21.27 -13.67 -3.04
N ALA A 90 20.63 -14.84 -3.15
CA ALA A 90 19.17 -14.91 -3.07
C ALA A 90 18.63 -14.47 -1.71
N LYS A 91 19.32 -14.78 -0.60
CA LYS A 91 18.94 -14.28 0.73
C LYS A 91 19.08 -12.77 0.85
N ASP A 92 20.17 -12.20 0.33
CA ASP A 92 20.37 -10.75 0.29
C ASP A 92 19.26 -10.05 -0.53
N ALA A 93 18.90 -10.63 -1.68
CA ALA A 93 17.79 -10.15 -2.50
C ALA A 93 16.44 -10.26 -1.77
N CYS A 94 16.18 -11.34 -1.02
CA CYS A 94 14.97 -11.45 -0.19
C CYS A 94 14.91 -10.32 0.85
N GLN A 95 16.04 -9.98 1.49
CA GLN A 95 16.10 -8.87 2.43
C GLN A 95 15.80 -7.54 1.75
N MET A 96 16.42 -7.26 0.59
CA MET A 96 16.11 -6.07 -0.21
C MET A 96 14.63 -5.99 -0.62
N GLY A 97 14.01 -7.12 -0.93
CA GLY A 97 12.58 -7.19 -1.25
C GLY A 97 11.69 -6.81 -0.05
N ARG A 98 12.06 -7.25 1.16
CA ARG A 98 11.36 -6.86 2.41
C ARG A 98 11.55 -5.38 2.73
N ASP A 99 12.76 -4.85 2.52
CA ASP A 99 13.06 -3.44 2.73
C ASP A 99 12.28 -2.56 1.75
N LEU A 100 12.18 -2.99 0.48
CA LEU A 100 11.35 -2.32 -0.53
C LEU A 100 9.87 -2.34 -0.16
N LEU A 101 9.34 -3.48 0.32
CA LEU A 101 7.97 -3.57 0.81
C LEU A 101 7.73 -2.61 1.98
N ALA A 102 8.64 -2.55 2.94
CA ALA A 102 8.53 -1.64 4.08
C ALA A 102 8.58 -0.15 3.66
N ILE A 103 9.33 0.18 2.61
CA ILE A 103 9.33 1.54 2.03
C ILE A 103 7.99 1.87 1.39
N LEU A 104 7.41 0.94 0.62
CA LEU A 104 6.09 1.11 0.00
C LEU A 104 4.99 1.31 1.06
N GLU A 105 4.98 0.48 2.11
CA GLU A 105 4.01 0.61 3.20
C GLU A 105 4.15 1.97 3.94
N LYS A 106 5.38 2.43 4.16
CA LYS A 106 5.63 3.75 4.78
C LYS A 106 5.22 4.90 3.87
N GLN A 107 5.47 4.79 2.57
CA GLN A 107 5.04 5.77 1.57
C GLN A 107 3.51 5.92 1.59
N ASP A 108 2.77 4.82 1.53
CA ASP A 108 1.31 4.83 1.57
C ASP A 108 0.77 5.39 2.89
N ALA A 109 1.41 5.02 4.01
CA ALA A 109 1.05 5.54 5.33
C ALA A 109 1.27 7.06 5.43
N GLU A 110 2.38 7.58 4.91
CA GLU A 110 2.69 9.01 4.89
C GLU A 110 1.75 9.80 3.98
N GLN A 111 1.44 9.27 2.79
CA GLN A 111 0.44 9.88 1.90
C GLN A 111 -0.92 10.00 2.59
N LEU A 112 -1.35 8.95 3.29
CA LEU A 112 -2.60 8.95 4.02
C LEU A 112 -2.58 9.90 5.23
N GLN A 113 -1.45 10.02 5.94
CA GLN A 113 -1.30 10.98 7.04
C GLN A 113 -1.41 12.43 6.55
N VAL A 114 -0.71 12.77 5.47
CA VAL A 114 -0.78 14.11 4.86
C VAL A 114 -2.19 14.40 4.35
N PHE A 115 -2.84 13.42 3.71
CA PHE A 115 -4.22 13.56 3.25
C PHE A 115 -5.19 13.82 4.41
N LYS A 116 -5.08 13.07 5.51
CA LYS A 116 -5.89 13.30 6.72
C LYS A 116 -5.68 14.69 7.29
N ALA A 117 -4.44 15.12 7.46
CA ALA A 117 -4.14 16.46 7.98
C ALA A 117 -4.72 17.57 7.07
N LYS A 118 -4.72 17.37 5.76
CA LYS A 118 -5.36 18.27 4.79
C LYS A 118 -6.88 18.30 4.94
N CYS A 119 -7.52 17.15 5.11
CA CYS A 119 -8.95 17.05 5.38
C CYS A 119 -9.33 17.72 6.70
N ASP A 120 -8.57 17.47 7.77
CA ASP A 120 -8.81 18.06 9.09
C ASP A 120 -8.72 19.59 9.02
N LYS A 121 -7.69 20.12 8.34
CA LYS A 121 -7.57 21.56 8.08
C LYS A 121 -8.80 22.13 7.36
N ALA A 122 -9.31 21.43 6.35
CA ALA A 122 -10.49 21.87 5.61
C ALA A 122 -11.76 21.83 6.47
N VAL A 123 -11.95 20.78 7.28
CA VAL A 123 -13.11 20.66 8.18
C VAL A 123 -13.12 21.77 9.22
N VAL A 124 -11.97 22.08 9.83
CA VAL A 124 -11.87 23.16 10.81
C VAL A 124 -12.11 24.52 10.14
N ALA A 125 -11.62 24.74 8.92
CA ALA A 125 -11.89 25.96 8.16
C ALA A 125 -13.40 26.17 7.87
N GLU A 126 -14.13 25.11 7.50
CA GLU A 126 -15.59 25.18 7.30
C GLU A 126 -16.34 25.46 8.62
N SER A 127 -15.86 24.91 9.74
CA SER A 127 -16.46 25.17 11.06
C SER A 127 -16.41 26.65 11.45
N LYS A 128 -15.39 27.38 10.99
CA LYS A 128 -15.28 28.84 11.17
C LYS A 128 -16.43 29.58 10.47
N ALA A 129 -16.75 29.21 9.23
CA ALA A 129 -17.83 29.85 8.48
C ALA A 129 -19.20 29.66 9.17
N VAL A 130 -19.45 28.49 9.77
CA VAL A 130 -20.66 28.23 10.56
C VAL A 130 -20.73 29.13 11.79
N GLN A 131 -19.63 29.29 12.52
CA GLN A 131 -19.58 30.19 13.68
C GLN A 131 -19.71 31.66 13.30
N GLU A 132 -19.14 32.10 12.18
CA GLU A 132 -19.35 33.47 11.67
C GLU A 132 -20.83 33.76 11.37
N MET A 133 -21.57 32.78 10.86
CA MET A 133 -23.02 32.90 10.68
C MET A 133 -23.76 32.95 12.02
N GLU A 134 -23.31 32.19 13.03
CA GLU A 134 -23.88 32.21 14.38
C GLU A 134 -23.68 33.59 15.04
N VAL A 135 -22.49 34.20 14.91
CA VAL A 135 -22.22 35.57 15.38
C VAL A 135 -23.16 36.58 14.74
N LYS A 136 -23.28 36.58 13.41
CA LYS A 136 -24.20 37.49 12.68
C LYS A 136 -25.65 37.29 13.11
N SER A 137 -26.07 36.06 13.42
CA SER A 137 -27.43 35.78 13.88
C SER A 137 -27.72 36.37 15.26
N LEU A 138 -26.74 36.32 16.18
CA LEU A 138 -26.85 36.92 17.52
C LEU A 138 -26.78 38.44 17.49
N GLU A 139 -25.98 39.03 16.59
CA GLU A 139 -25.97 40.47 16.35
C GLU A 139 -27.34 40.97 15.87
N ALA A 140 -27.97 40.26 14.93
CA ALA A 140 -29.31 40.56 14.48
C ALA A 140 -30.37 40.39 15.59
N GLU A 141 -30.22 39.36 16.44
CA GLU A 141 -31.07 39.16 17.62
C GLU A 141 -30.92 40.31 18.63
N LYS A 142 -29.69 40.83 18.80
CA LYS A 142 -29.41 41.97 19.68
C LYS A 142 -30.13 43.23 19.21
N VAL A 143 -30.00 43.58 17.93
CA VAL A 143 -30.69 44.75 17.34
C VAL A 143 -32.21 44.61 17.53
N ARG A 144 -32.76 43.41 17.28
CA ARG A 144 -34.18 43.14 17.48
C ARG A 144 -34.63 43.33 18.94
N LEU A 145 -33.80 42.94 19.91
CA LEU A 145 -34.10 43.14 21.34
C LEU A 145 -34.03 44.62 21.73
N GLU A 146 -33.05 45.37 21.22
CA GLU A 146 -32.93 46.82 21.46
C GLU A 146 -34.14 47.59 20.89
N GLU A 147 -34.58 47.25 19.68
CA GLU A 147 -35.81 47.79 19.08
C GLU A 147 -37.05 47.44 19.93
N LYS A 148 -37.14 46.20 20.41
CA LYS A 148 -38.25 45.76 21.29
C LYS A 148 -38.25 46.53 22.61
N LYS A 149 -37.07 46.79 23.20
CA LYS A 149 -36.91 47.56 24.43
C LYS A 149 -37.34 49.01 24.24
N THR A 150 -36.85 49.67 23.19
CA THR A 150 -37.22 51.06 22.90
C THR A 150 -38.71 51.20 22.60
N ALA A 151 -39.31 50.24 21.90
CA ALA A 151 -40.76 50.19 21.68
C ALA A 151 -41.53 50.08 23.01
N LYS A 152 -41.16 49.14 23.89
CA LYS A 152 -41.80 48.93 25.21
C LYS A 152 -41.60 50.11 26.16
N GLN A 153 -40.43 50.75 26.15
CA GLN A 153 -40.19 51.97 26.92
C GLN A 153 -41.03 53.15 26.41
N ASN A 154 -41.18 53.28 25.09
CA ASN A 154 -42.01 54.32 24.50
C ASN A 154 -43.50 54.09 24.79
N THR A 155 -43.98 52.84 24.82
CA THR A 155 -45.35 52.53 25.23
C THR A 155 -45.58 52.82 26.72
N SER A 156 -44.65 52.43 27.61
CA SER A 156 -44.73 52.76 29.04
C SER A 156 -44.77 54.28 29.29
N LYS A 157 -43.90 55.05 28.62
CA LYS A 157 -43.93 56.53 28.69
C LYS A 157 -45.25 57.13 28.20
N LYS A 158 -45.81 56.60 27.10
CA LYS A 158 -47.11 57.05 26.57
C LYS A 158 -48.27 56.70 27.50
N GLN A 159 -48.28 55.51 28.09
CA GLN A 159 -49.27 55.08 29.08
C GLN A 159 -49.23 55.99 30.32
N LYS A 160 -48.06 56.18 30.92
CA LYS A 160 -47.85 57.11 32.05
C LYS A 160 -48.30 58.54 31.75
N ALA A 161 -48.10 59.02 30.52
CA ALA A 161 -48.60 60.32 30.09
C ALA A 161 -50.13 60.37 29.91
N MET A 162 -50.77 59.23 29.61
CA MET A 162 -52.23 59.12 29.45
C MET A 162 -52.96 58.99 30.80
N HIS A 163 -52.33 58.42 31.83
CA HIS A 163 -52.88 58.29 33.19
C HIS A 163 -52.96 59.62 33.98
N LEU A 164 -52.70 60.76 33.34
CA LEU A 164 -52.88 62.10 33.91
C LEU A 164 -54.36 62.51 33.90
N VAL A 165 -54.91 62.81 35.08
CA VAL A 165 -56.29 63.30 35.24
C VAL A 165 -56.53 64.53 34.36
N SER A 166 -57.50 64.41 33.45
CA SER A 166 -57.81 65.47 32.49
C SER A 166 -58.27 66.75 33.21
N ALA A 167 -57.93 67.91 32.66
CA ALA A 167 -58.41 69.20 33.17
C ALA A 167 -59.95 69.26 33.22
N ALA A 168 -60.64 68.54 32.33
CA ALA A 168 -62.09 68.39 32.33
C ALA A 168 -62.62 67.57 33.53
N GLU A 169 -61.95 66.47 33.90
CA GLU A 169 -62.32 65.65 35.06
C GLU A 169 -62.13 66.42 36.38
N LYS A 170 -61.05 67.20 36.51
CA LYS A 170 -60.84 68.10 37.66
C LYS A 170 -61.92 69.18 37.75
N LYS A 171 -62.34 69.75 36.62
CA LYS A 171 -63.45 70.71 36.56
C LYS A 171 -64.77 70.06 36.96
N TYR A 172 -65.04 68.84 36.48
CA TYR A 172 -66.25 68.09 36.81
C TYR A 172 -66.32 67.75 38.31
N GLN A 173 -65.23 67.28 38.92
CA GLN A 173 -65.15 67.05 40.37
C GLN A 173 -65.44 68.33 41.18
N LYS A 174 -64.84 69.47 40.78
CA LYS A 174 -65.09 70.76 41.43
C LYS A 174 -66.52 71.24 41.27
N LEU A 175 -67.15 70.98 40.12
CA LEU A 175 -68.54 71.34 39.87
C LEU A 175 -69.48 70.50 40.76
N MET A 176 -69.25 69.19 40.84
CA MET A 176 -70.01 68.29 41.72
C MET A 176 -69.83 68.62 43.20
N GLU A 177 -68.64 69.05 43.63
CA GLU A 177 -68.41 69.52 45.00
C GLU A 177 -69.15 70.85 45.29
N LYS A 178 -69.17 71.79 44.33
CA LYS A 178 -69.94 73.03 44.45
C LYS A 178 -71.44 72.77 44.49
N VAL A 179 -71.95 71.85 43.67
CA VAL A 179 -73.36 71.44 43.68
C VAL A 179 -73.72 70.84 45.04
N ALA A 180 -72.88 69.98 45.62
CA ALA A 180 -73.09 69.44 46.97
C ALA A 180 -73.13 70.53 48.05
N LYS A 181 -72.19 71.50 48.03
CA LYS A 181 -72.15 72.62 49.01
C LYS A 181 -73.35 73.55 48.89
N ILE A 182 -73.74 73.91 47.66
CA ILE A 182 -74.93 74.75 47.42
C ILE A 182 -76.18 74.05 47.95
N GLN A 183 -76.31 72.74 47.76
CA GLN A 183 -77.45 71.98 48.26
C GLN A 183 -77.45 71.79 49.78
N GLU A 184 -76.29 71.65 50.43
CA GLU A 184 -76.18 71.67 51.90
C GLU A 184 -76.62 73.03 52.48
N THR A 185 -76.26 74.14 51.81
CA THR A 185 -76.73 75.48 52.21
C THR A 185 -78.23 75.66 51.99
N VAL A 186 -78.78 75.10 50.91
CA VAL A 186 -80.23 75.07 50.68
C VAL A 186 -80.95 74.24 51.75
N GLU A 187 -80.35 73.14 52.23
CA GLU A 187 -80.90 72.33 53.31
C GLU A 187 -80.91 73.07 54.65
N LYS A 188 -79.86 73.83 54.97
CA LYS A 188 -79.80 74.69 56.17
C LYS A 188 -80.86 75.79 56.11
N VAL A 189 -81.01 76.45 54.96
CA VAL A 189 -82.02 77.51 54.75
C VAL A 189 -83.44 76.92 54.76
N ARG A 190 -83.67 75.74 54.18
CA ARG A 190 -84.98 75.08 54.14
C ARG A 190 -85.37 74.47 55.49
N ASN A 191 -84.43 73.97 56.29
CA ASN A 191 -84.68 73.57 57.69
C ASN A 191 -85.09 74.78 58.54
N ILE A 192 -84.49 75.96 58.32
CA ILE A 192 -84.91 77.21 58.97
C ILE A 192 -86.31 77.62 58.46
N ALA A 193 -86.59 77.51 57.15
CA ALA A 193 -87.93 77.80 56.61
C ALA A 193 -89.01 76.86 57.15
N SER A 194 -88.70 75.57 57.37
CA SER A 194 -89.61 74.60 58.01
C SER A 194 -90.00 74.98 59.45
N ALA A 195 -89.15 75.77 60.14
CA ALA A 195 -89.46 76.32 61.46
C ALA A 195 -90.38 77.55 61.38
N THR A 196 -90.32 78.35 60.30
CA THR A 196 -91.15 79.55 60.11
C THR A 196 -92.60 79.24 59.71
N PHE A 197 -92.88 78.05 59.16
CA PHE A 197 -94.25 77.60 58.87
C PHE A 197 -95.14 77.35 60.12
N LYS A 198 -94.62 77.56 61.33
CA LYS A 198 -95.40 77.50 62.59
C LYS A 198 -96.01 78.85 63.02
N ILE A 199 -95.81 79.93 62.26
CA ILE A 199 -96.37 81.26 62.59
C ILE A 199 -97.58 81.52 61.67
N PRO A 200 -98.81 81.68 62.19
CA PRO A 200 -99.97 82.05 61.38
C PRO A 200 -99.91 83.52 60.99
N ASP A 201 -100.09 83.81 59.70
CA ASP A 201 -100.08 85.17 59.15
C ASP A 201 -101.43 85.88 59.41
N PHE A 202 -101.38 87.10 60.00
CA PHE A 202 -102.54 87.97 60.24
C PHE A 202 -102.37 89.28 59.44
N LYS A 203 -103.36 89.64 58.60
CA LYS A 203 -103.42 90.92 57.87
C LYS A 203 -104.40 91.88 58.54
N TYR A 204 -104.00 93.15 58.75
CA TYR A 204 -104.93 94.24 59.07
C TYR A 204 -104.41 95.61 58.57
N GLY A 205 -105.27 96.32 57.80
CA GLY A 205 -105.32 97.71 57.24
C GLY A 205 -104.15 98.72 57.36
N SER A 206 -104.02 99.80 56.56
CA SER A 206 -104.95 100.56 55.69
C SER A 206 -104.17 101.66 54.91
N VAL A 207 -104.61 101.94 53.65
CA VAL A 207 -104.44 103.13 52.73
C VAL A 207 -103.01 103.64 52.39
N VAL A 208 -102.64 104.09 51.17
CA VAL A 208 -103.33 104.84 50.11
C VAL A 208 -102.63 104.57 48.75
N ASN A 209 -103.36 104.52 47.63
CA ASN A 209 -102.85 104.24 46.26
C ASN A 209 -102.88 105.52 45.39
N ALA A 210 -101.78 105.89 44.73
CA ALA A 210 -101.67 107.16 43.97
C ALA A 210 -102.02 107.00 42.47
N PHE A 211 -103.32 106.92 42.15
CA PHE A 211 -103.96 106.98 40.81
C PHE A 211 -104.65 105.71 40.25
N GLY A 212 -105.61 105.18 41.02
CA GLY A 212 -106.98 104.90 40.52
C GLY A 212 -107.21 103.84 39.44
N GLY A 213 -107.51 102.61 39.87
CA GLY A 213 -108.17 101.56 39.06
C GLY A 213 -108.32 100.24 39.85
N PRO A 214 -109.50 99.58 39.88
CA PRO A 214 -109.90 98.70 40.99
C PRO A 214 -109.30 97.28 40.95
N ARG A 215 -109.04 96.72 42.14
CA ARG A 215 -108.85 95.28 42.40
C ARG A 215 -110.17 94.65 42.84
N PHE A 216 -110.40 93.42 42.40
CA PHE A 216 -111.36 92.50 42.99
C PHE A 216 -110.58 91.44 43.76
N ASP A 217 -110.68 91.48 45.10
CA ASP A 217 -110.38 90.34 45.95
C ASP A 217 -111.67 89.51 46.07
N ILE A 218 -111.57 88.20 45.78
CA ILE A 218 -112.57 87.23 46.19
C ILE A 218 -111.86 86.15 47.01
N GLU A 219 -112.30 86.07 48.26
CA GLU A 219 -111.91 85.12 49.28
C GLU A 219 -112.40 83.71 48.91
N SER A 220 -111.51 82.71 48.93
CA SER A 220 -111.92 81.32 49.15
C SER A 220 -110.95 80.63 50.10
N ILE A 221 -111.54 79.98 51.10
CA ILE A 221 -110.94 79.36 52.27
C ILE A 221 -110.92 77.84 52.05
N GLY A 222 -109.78 77.22 52.33
CA GLY A 222 -109.71 75.81 52.74
C GLY A 222 -109.27 74.82 51.65
N GLY A 223 -108.09 74.22 51.86
CA GLY A 223 -107.57 73.11 51.06
C GLY A 223 -106.10 73.27 50.66
N THR A 224 -105.65 74.51 50.41
CA THR A 224 -104.29 74.81 49.92
C THR A 224 -103.19 74.56 50.95
N LYS A 225 -103.42 74.85 52.23
CA LYS A 225 -102.38 74.69 53.28
C LYS A 225 -102.10 73.24 53.72
N LEU A 226 -103.07 72.32 53.60
CA LEU A 226 -102.84 70.88 53.89
C LEU A 226 -102.16 70.17 52.71
N ALA A 227 -102.53 70.54 51.47
CA ALA A 227 -101.82 70.12 50.27
C ALA A 227 -100.40 70.70 50.24
N GLU A 228 -100.18 71.96 50.60
CA GLU A 228 -98.83 72.55 50.75
C GLU A 228 -98.01 71.85 51.85
N ASN A 229 -98.62 71.38 52.95
CA ASN A 229 -97.90 70.62 53.98
C ASN A 229 -97.52 69.21 53.52
N LEU A 230 -98.41 68.50 52.82
CA LEU A 230 -98.10 67.19 52.23
C LEU A 230 -97.10 67.32 51.07
N VAL A 231 -97.22 68.36 50.25
CA VAL A 231 -96.29 68.69 49.15
C VAL A 231 -94.94 69.12 49.71
N SER A 232 -94.88 69.97 50.75
CA SER A 232 -93.62 70.37 51.40
C SER A 232 -92.93 69.21 52.11
N ALA A 233 -93.70 68.32 52.75
CA ALA A 233 -93.18 67.08 53.33
C ALA A 233 -92.70 66.10 52.25
N ALA A 234 -93.48 65.88 51.18
CA ALA A 234 -93.10 65.04 50.04
C ALA A 234 -91.90 65.61 49.29
N GLU A 235 -91.81 66.93 49.12
CA GLU A 235 -90.65 67.64 48.57
C GLU A 235 -89.44 67.55 49.52
N SER A 236 -89.64 67.54 50.84
CA SER A 236 -88.55 67.33 51.79
C SER A 236 -88.01 65.89 51.73
N TYR A 237 -88.89 64.90 51.57
CA TYR A 237 -88.51 63.51 51.32
C TYR A 237 -87.84 63.38 49.96
N ALA A 238 -88.41 63.93 48.90
CA ALA A 238 -87.82 63.94 47.56
C ALA A 238 -86.46 64.64 47.53
N SER A 239 -86.27 65.74 48.28
CA SER A 239 -84.98 66.43 48.44
C SER A 239 -83.97 65.56 49.19
N ARG A 240 -84.37 64.87 50.27
CA ARG A 240 -83.48 63.94 51.00
C ARG A 240 -83.14 62.69 50.17
N PHE A 241 -84.07 62.20 49.36
CA PHE A 241 -83.82 61.13 48.40
C PHE A 241 -82.88 61.59 47.29
N ALA A 242 -83.07 62.80 46.73
CA ALA A 242 -82.17 63.40 45.77
C ALA A 242 -80.76 63.63 46.34
N GLN A 243 -80.66 64.04 47.62
CA GLN A 243 -79.37 64.13 48.33
C GLN A 243 -78.70 62.78 48.50
N ARG A 244 -79.41 61.76 49.02
CA ARG A 244 -78.86 60.41 49.14
C ARG A 244 -78.47 59.81 47.79
N GLN A 245 -79.19 60.14 46.72
CA GLN A 245 -78.80 59.76 45.35
C GLN A 245 -77.55 60.50 44.87
N LEU A 246 -77.40 61.79 45.19
CA LEU A 246 -76.21 62.57 44.84
C LEU A 246 -74.99 62.16 45.66
N ASP A 247 -75.14 61.89 46.96
CA ASP A 247 -74.10 61.35 47.82
C ASP A 247 -73.69 59.95 47.35
N ALA A 248 -74.66 59.08 47.04
CA ALA A 248 -74.37 57.78 46.45
C ALA A 248 -73.65 57.90 45.08
N ALA A 249 -74.06 58.85 44.23
CA ALA A 249 -73.39 59.13 42.96
C ALA A 249 -71.96 59.67 43.14
N LYS A 250 -71.74 60.51 44.15
CA LYS A 250 -70.42 61.05 44.52
C LYS A 250 -69.50 59.95 45.06
N THR A 251 -69.97 59.13 45.99
CA THR A 251 -69.21 57.99 46.54
C THR A 251 -68.92 56.95 45.47
N LYS A 252 -69.88 56.66 44.58
CA LYS A 252 -69.69 55.78 43.42
C LYS A 252 -68.60 56.33 42.48
N LEU A 253 -68.63 57.62 42.16
CA LEU A 253 -67.62 58.26 41.32
C LEU A 253 -66.24 58.26 41.96
N GLN A 254 -66.15 58.47 43.28
CA GLN A 254 -64.89 58.35 44.01
C GLN A 254 -64.35 56.91 43.97
N ALA A 255 -65.20 55.91 44.21
CA ALA A 255 -64.82 54.50 44.12
C ALA A 255 -64.38 54.08 42.70
N GLU A 256 -65.04 54.59 41.66
CA GLU A 256 -64.64 54.36 40.26
C GLU A 256 -63.29 55.00 39.92
N LEU A 257 -63.02 56.22 40.41
CA LEU A 257 -61.73 56.88 40.23
C LEU A 257 -60.62 56.18 41.03
N GLU A 258 -60.91 55.68 42.22
CA GLU A 258 -59.97 54.89 43.01
C GLU A 258 -59.67 53.54 42.34
N ARG A 259 -60.68 52.85 41.80
CA ARG A 259 -60.46 51.63 41.00
C ARG A 259 -59.64 51.90 39.75
N ARG A 260 -59.98 52.95 39.00
CA ARG A 260 -59.23 53.36 37.81
C ARG A 260 -57.78 53.71 38.12
N LYS A 261 -57.52 54.40 39.24
CA LYS A 261 -56.15 54.64 39.72
C LYS A 261 -55.41 53.34 40.00
N LYS A 262 -56.05 52.36 40.65
CA LYS A 262 -55.46 51.04 40.91
C LYS A 262 -55.20 50.25 39.62
N GLU A 263 -56.11 50.32 38.65
CA GLU A 263 -55.93 49.74 37.31
C GLU A 263 -54.73 50.37 36.61
N TRP A 264 -54.62 51.70 36.61
CA TRP A 264 -53.48 52.40 36.02
C TRP A 264 -52.15 52.07 36.70
N THR A 265 -52.11 52.00 38.04
CA THR A 265 -50.89 51.58 38.74
C THR A 265 -50.49 50.15 38.39
N LEU A 266 -51.46 49.25 38.22
CA LEU A 266 -51.19 47.87 37.81
C LEU A 266 -50.69 47.82 36.36
N GLU A 267 -51.30 48.59 35.45
CA GLU A 267 -50.87 48.69 34.05
C GLU A 267 -49.44 49.26 33.94
N ASP A 268 -49.12 50.30 34.72
CA ASP A 268 -47.78 50.87 34.81
C ASP A 268 -46.75 49.85 35.34
N GLU A 269 -47.10 49.12 36.42
CA GLU A 269 -46.24 48.06 36.98
C GLU A 269 -46.01 46.91 35.98
N VAL A 270 -47.05 46.49 35.25
CA VAL A 270 -46.95 45.46 34.20
C VAL A 270 -46.06 45.95 33.05
N ALA A 271 -46.26 47.19 32.58
CA ALA A 271 -45.45 47.77 31.51
C ALA A 271 -43.97 47.90 31.91
N ASP A 272 -43.69 48.28 33.17
CA ASP A 272 -42.33 48.35 33.69
C ASP A 272 -41.72 46.94 33.85
N ALA A 273 -42.50 45.94 34.30
CA ALA A 273 -42.06 44.55 34.37
C ALA A 273 -41.74 43.95 32.99
N GLU A 274 -42.50 44.28 31.95
CA GLU A 274 -42.21 43.88 30.56
C GLU A 274 -40.89 44.47 30.05
N VAL A 275 -40.54 45.71 30.43
CA VAL A 275 -39.25 46.31 30.08
C VAL A 275 -38.11 45.54 30.77
N VAL A 276 -38.26 45.23 32.06
CA VAL A 276 -37.27 44.43 32.81
C VAL A 276 -37.12 43.02 32.23
N GLU A 277 -38.19 42.42 31.71
CA GLU A 277 -38.11 41.12 31.02
C GLU A 277 -37.23 41.19 29.77
N VAL A 278 -37.40 42.23 28.94
CA VAL A 278 -36.56 42.45 27.75
C VAL A 278 -35.11 42.73 28.14
N GLU A 279 -34.86 43.46 29.23
CA GLU A 279 -33.50 43.67 29.75
C GLU A 279 -32.83 42.36 30.18
N LYS A 280 -33.58 41.45 30.82
CA LYS A 280 -33.05 40.11 31.12
C LYS A 280 -32.76 39.32 29.85
N GLN A 281 -33.59 39.45 28.81
CA GLN A 281 -33.34 38.84 27.49
C GLN A 281 -32.08 39.43 26.83
N GLU A 282 -31.82 40.73 26.96
CA GLU A 282 -30.58 41.38 26.50
C GLU A 282 -29.35 40.79 27.20
N VAL A 283 -29.38 40.65 28.53
CA VAL A 283 -28.27 40.04 29.29
C VAL A 283 -28.03 38.59 28.87
N VAL A 284 -29.09 37.80 28.67
CA VAL A 284 -28.97 36.43 28.17
C VAL A 284 -28.34 36.40 26.78
N ASN A 285 -28.74 37.31 25.88
CA ASN A 285 -28.13 37.40 24.56
C ASN A 285 -26.66 37.80 24.64
N GLU A 286 -26.29 38.76 25.49
CA GLU A 286 -24.90 39.14 25.71
C GLU A 286 -24.03 37.96 26.19
N ILE A 287 -24.54 37.14 27.12
CA ILE A 287 -23.88 35.92 27.55
C ILE A 287 -23.69 34.95 26.37
N LYS A 288 -24.71 34.77 25.52
CA LYS A 288 -24.60 33.94 24.31
C LYS A 288 -23.54 34.50 23.36
N THR A 289 -23.49 35.80 23.14
CA THR A 289 -22.47 36.45 22.30
C THR A 289 -21.08 36.16 22.84
N GLN A 290 -20.84 36.36 24.14
CA GLN A 290 -19.55 36.04 24.78
C GLN A 290 -19.17 34.56 24.68
N GLN A 291 -20.16 33.64 24.75
CA GLN A 291 -19.93 32.21 24.55
C GLN A 291 -19.49 31.91 23.11
N VAL A 292 -20.16 32.48 22.11
CA VAL A 292 -19.84 32.29 20.69
C VAL A 292 -18.48 32.93 20.36
N GLU A 293 -18.17 34.11 20.88
CA GLU A 293 -16.84 34.72 20.72
C GLU A 293 -15.71 33.84 21.28
N LYS A 294 -15.91 33.22 22.45
CA LYS A 294 -14.95 32.27 23.01
C LYS A 294 -14.81 31.03 22.14
N LYS A 295 -15.91 30.50 21.60
CA LYS A 295 -15.88 29.37 20.65
C LYS A 295 -15.14 29.74 19.36
N HIS A 296 -15.39 30.93 18.81
CA HIS A 296 -14.69 31.43 17.62
C HIS A 296 -13.18 31.47 17.84
N LYS A 297 -12.72 32.08 18.95
CA LYS A 297 -11.30 32.09 19.33
C LYS A 297 -10.73 30.67 19.51
N SER A 298 -11.52 29.74 20.04
CA SER A 298 -11.11 28.34 20.17
C SER A 298 -10.87 27.69 18.80
N ILE A 299 -11.77 27.93 17.83
CA ILE A 299 -11.62 27.42 16.46
C ILE A 299 -10.43 28.07 15.76
N GLU A 300 -10.19 29.36 15.94
CA GLU A 300 -9.00 30.02 15.38
C GLU A 300 -7.70 29.37 15.88
N ASN A 301 -7.64 29.04 17.18
CA ASN A 301 -6.52 28.31 17.74
C ASN A 301 -6.42 26.88 17.18
N GLU A 302 -7.56 26.23 16.92
CA GLU A 302 -7.61 24.90 16.31
C GLU A 302 -7.14 24.91 14.86
N ILE A 303 -7.50 25.94 14.08
CA ILE A 303 -6.99 26.16 12.71
C ILE A 303 -5.48 26.28 12.77
N LEU A 304 -4.95 27.16 13.62
CA LEU A 304 -3.51 27.37 13.75
C LEU A 304 -2.78 26.09 14.15
N ARG A 305 -3.34 25.30 15.07
CA ARG A 305 -2.80 23.99 15.45
C ARG A 305 -2.83 22.99 14.29
N SER A 306 -3.92 22.94 13.55
CA SER A 306 -4.05 22.07 12.37
C SER A 306 -3.08 22.47 11.26
N GLU A 307 -2.83 23.76 11.09
CA GLU A 307 -1.84 24.28 10.13
C GLU A 307 -0.43 23.89 10.52
N GLN A 308 -0.03 24.09 11.78
CA GLN A 308 1.27 23.66 12.29
C GLN A 308 1.48 22.14 12.15
N ALA A 309 0.44 21.34 12.41
CA ALA A 309 0.50 19.89 12.22
C ALA A 309 0.73 19.51 10.76
N TYR A 310 0.03 20.17 9.83
CA TYR A 310 0.21 19.96 8.40
C TYR A 310 1.61 20.38 7.94
N GLU A 311 2.09 21.55 8.37
CA GLU A 311 3.41 22.08 8.05
C GLU A 311 4.51 21.09 8.46
N VAL A 312 4.51 20.63 9.72
CA VAL A 312 5.46 19.63 10.22
C VAL A 312 5.40 18.33 9.41
N LEU A 313 4.20 17.83 9.08
CA LEU A 313 4.05 16.61 8.28
C LEU A 313 4.56 16.78 6.83
N SER A 314 4.44 17.99 6.27
CA SER A 314 4.89 18.29 4.91
C SER A 314 6.38 18.59 4.82
N GLU A 315 6.95 19.25 5.83
CA GLU A 315 8.34 19.73 5.85
C GLU A 315 9.32 18.76 6.51
N LYS A 316 8.86 17.79 7.31
CA LYS A 316 9.74 16.80 7.92
C LYS A 316 10.59 16.09 6.86
N PHE A 317 11.81 15.73 7.23
CA PHE A 317 12.74 15.06 6.32
C PHE A 317 12.18 13.74 5.77
N THR A 318 11.55 12.93 6.62
CA THR A 318 10.91 11.67 6.22
C THR A 318 9.49 11.91 5.70
N ASN A 319 9.35 12.79 4.72
CA ASN A 319 8.10 13.06 4.04
C ASN A 319 7.84 12.04 2.90
N ASN A 320 6.70 12.18 2.24
CA ASN A 320 6.33 11.31 1.12
C ASN A 320 7.35 11.34 -0.04
N ASP A 321 7.95 12.49 -0.32
CA ASP A 321 8.90 12.65 -1.43
C ASP A 321 10.18 11.83 -1.21
N LEU A 322 10.66 11.77 0.04
CA LEU A 322 11.78 10.89 0.41
C LEU A 322 11.45 9.43 0.11
N TYR A 323 10.26 8.96 0.48
CA TYR A 323 9.87 7.57 0.23
C TYR A 323 9.67 7.26 -1.25
N ILE A 324 9.11 8.19 -2.03
CA ILE A 324 9.04 8.08 -3.51
C ILE A 324 10.45 7.97 -4.10
N TRP A 325 11.40 8.75 -3.60
CA TRP A 325 12.78 8.68 -4.05
C TRP A 325 13.44 7.34 -3.67
N LEU A 326 13.29 6.89 -2.42
CA LEU A 326 13.80 5.61 -1.92
C LEU A 326 13.23 4.44 -2.71
N GLU A 327 11.93 4.45 -2.97
CA GLU A 327 11.24 3.44 -3.79
C GLU A 327 11.88 3.33 -5.18
N LYS A 328 12.08 4.46 -5.85
CA LYS A 328 12.67 4.50 -7.19
C LYS A 328 14.11 4.01 -7.19
N GLU A 329 14.91 4.45 -6.24
CA GLU A 329 16.34 4.14 -6.23
C GLU A 329 16.60 2.70 -5.77
N LEU A 330 15.97 2.26 -4.68
CA LEU A 330 16.05 0.87 -4.24
C LEU A 330 15.41 -0.08 -5.26
N GLY A 331 14.30 0.31 -5.89
CA GLY A 331 13.66 -0.49 -6.94
C GLY A 331 14.56 -0.75 -8.16
N LYS A 332 15.36 0.24 -8.58
CA LYS A 332 16.36 0.05 -9.65
C LYS A 332 17.46 -0.93 -9.24
N VAL A 333 18.04 -0.73 -8.05
CA VAL A 333 19.12 -1.59 -7.52
C VAL A 333 18.60 -3.02 -7.34
N PHE A 334 17.41 -3.18 -6.75
CA PHE A 334 16.76 -4.47 -6.56
C PHE A 334 16.56 -5.20 -7.89
N LYS A 335 16.05 -4.53 -8.93
CA LYS A 335 15.87 -5.13 -10.25
C LYS A 335 17.20 -5.59 -10.87
N GLN A 336 18.24 -4.77 -10.78
CA GLN A 336 19.57 -5.12 -11.29
C GLN A 336 20.17 -6.30 -10.52
N TYR A 337 20.00 -6.31 -9.20
CA TYR A 337 20.49 -7.38 -8.34
C TYR A 337 19.77 -8.72 -8.61
N VAL A 338 18.44 -8.70 -8.79
CA VAL A 338 17.68 -9.90 -9.16
C VAL A 338 18.07 -10.42 -10.55
N LYS A 339 18.37 -9.52 -11.50
CA LYS A 339 18.90 -9.92 -12.82
C LYS A 339 20.25 -10.63 -12.68
N LEU A 340 21.17 -10.06 -11.91
CA LEU A 340 22.47 -10.67 -11.63
C LEU A 340 22.31 -12.04 -10.92
N LEU A 341 21.41 -12.13 -9.95
CA LEU A 341 21.08 -13.38 -9.27
C LEU A 341 20.57 -14.43 -10.26
N LEU A 342 19.72 -14.06 -11.21
CA LEU A 342 19.23 -14.98 -12.23
C LEU A 342 20.36 -15.49 -13.13
N ASP A 343 21.31 -14.63 -13.50
CA ASP A 343 22.48 -15.02 -14.30
C ASP A 343 23.38 -16.01 -13.54
N VAL A 344 23.60 -15.78 -12.24
CA VAL A 344 24.36 -16.70 -11.38
C VAL A 344 23.60 -18.01 -11.13
N ALA A 345 22.27 -17.96 -10.97
CA ALA A 345 21.43 -19.15 -10.82
C ALA A 345 21.47 -20.03 -12.09
N LYS A 346 21.40 -19.41 -13.29
CA LYS A 346 21.60 -20.12 -14.56
C LYS A 346 23.02 -20.65 -14.72
N MET A 347 24.02 -19.96 -14.19
CA MET A 347 25.39 -20.48 -14.14
C MET A 347 25.49 -21.73 -13.26
N ALA A 348 24.80 -21.75 -12.11
CA ALA A 348 24.71 -22.92 -11.25
C ALA A 348 23.98 -24.08 -11.93
N GLU A 349 22.87 -23.83 -12.63
CA GLU A 349 22.15 -24.84 -13.40
C GLU A 349 23.01 -25.47 -14.50
N ARG A 350 23.81 -24.66 -15.21
CA ARG A 350 24.78 -25.18 -16.19
C ARG A 350 25.85 -26.06 -15.56
N ALA A 351 26.36 -25.67 -14.38
CA ALA A 351 27.31 -26.49 -13.65
C ALA A 351 26.67 -27.80 -13.15
N TYR A 352 25.41 -27.77 -12.73
CA TYR A 352 24.63 -28.95 -12.35
C TYR A 352 24.51 -29.93 -13.51
N HIS A 353 24.02 -29.48 -14.68
CA HIS A 353 23.87 -30.35 -15.85
C HIS A 353 25.20 -30.88 -16.39
N PHE A 354 26.30 -30.17 -16.14
CA PHE A 354 27.64 -30.64 -16.48
C PHE A 354 28.11 -31.78 -15.57
N GLU A 355 27.91 -31.64 -14.26
CA GLU A 355 28.27 -32.70 -13.29
C GLU A 355 27.30 -33.89 -13.36
N ILE A 356 26.02 -33.66 -13.70
CA ILE A 356 24.94 -34.67 -13.75
C ILE A 356 24.24 -34.64 -15.12
N PRO A 357 24.78 -35.35 -16.13
CA PRO A 357 24.26 -35.31 -17.51
C PRO A 357 22.92 -36.03 -17.72
N ASP A 358 22.56 -36.99 -16.85
CA ASP A 358 21.33 -37.80 -16.95
C ASP A 358 20.03 -36.97 -16.78
N ASP A 359 20.11 -35.81 -16.12
CA ASP A 359 18.96 -35.00 -15.72
C ASP A 359 18.83 -33.73 -16.57
N THR A 360 18.85 -33.89 -17.89
CA THR A 360 18.73 -32.77 -18.86
C THR A 360 17.30 -32.50 -19.33
N SER A 361 16.32 -33.30 -18.86
CA SER A 361 14.94 -33.22 -19.37
C SER A 361 14.12 -32.05 -18.81
N LYS A 362 14.53 -31.43 -17.69
CA LYS A 362 13.80 -30.32 -17.05
C LYS A 362 14.74 -29.22 -16.54
N PRO A 363 14.56 -27.96 -16.97
CA PRO A 363 15.25 -26.84 -16.35
C PRO A 363 14.71 -26.61 -14.93
N TYR A 364 15.62 -26.42 -13.99
CA TYR A 364 15.32 -26.04 -12.61
C TYR A 364 15.02 -24.55 -12.52
N ILE A 365 15.78 -23.72 -13.23
CA ILE A 365 15.68 -22.26 -13.18
C ILE A 365 14.86 -21.76 -14.37
N GLN A 366 13.72 -21.15 -14.06
CA GLN A 366 12.82 -20.59 -15.06
C GLN A 366 13.21 -19.15 -15.44
N SER A 367 12.76 -18.65 -16.59
CA SER A 367 13.00 -17.23 -16.93
C SER A 367 11.89 -16.29 -16.43
N ASN A 368 10.88 -16.79 -15.73
CA ASN A 368 9.62 -16.08 -15.40
C ASN A 368 9.45 -15.85 -13.88
N TYR A 369 10.47 -15.27 -13.25
CA TYR A 369 10.43 -14.95 -11.81
C TYR A 369 9.93 -13.54 -11.51
N TRP A 370 10.21 -12.57 -12.39
CA TRP A 370 9.86 -11.16 -12.18
C TRP A 370 8.44 -10.87 -12.63
N ASP A 371 7.65 -10.32 -11.72
CA ASP A 371 6.32 -9.77 -12.03
C ASP A 371 6.36 -8.24 -11.97
N SER A 372 6.15 -7.60 -13.11
CA SER A 372 6.12 -6.14 -13.20
C SER A 372 4.94 -5.50 -12.44
N PHE A 373 3.82 -6.21 -12.30
CA PHE A 373 2.64 -5.68 -11.60
C PHE A 373 2.91 -5.49 -10.10
N TYR A 374 3.64 -6.43 -9.49
CA TYR A 374 4.01 -6.39 -8.08
C TYR A 374 5.46 -5.94 -7.84
N LYS A 375 6.02 -5.14 -8.78
CA LYS A 375 7.38 -4.58 -8.70
C LYS A 375 8.48 -5.64 -8.45
N GLY A 376 8.25 -6.89 -8.85
CA GLY A 376 9.19 -7.99 -8.68
C GLY A 376 9.29 -8.55 -7.26
N LEU A 377 8.38 -8.17 -6.35
CA LEU A 377 8.31 -8.75 -5.01
C LEU A 377 8.13 -10.28 -5.11
N LEU A 378 8.69 -11.01 -4.15
CA LEU A 378 8.71 -12.48 -4.09
C LEU A 378 9.55 -13.20 -5.18
N ALA A 379 10.10 -12.47 -6.16
CA ALA A 379 10.95 -13.09 -7.19
C ALA A 379 12.19 -13.79 -6.60
N PRO A 380 12.93 -13.18 -5.65
CA PRO A 380 14.09 -13.83 -5.02
C PRO A 380 13.75 -15.10 -4.25
N GLU A 381 12.64 -15.13 -3.53
CA GLU A 381 12.18 -16.28 -2.75
C GLU A 381 11.85 -17.47 -3.65
N ARG A 382 11.27 -17.21 -4.82
CA ARG A 382 10.99 -18.24 -5.83
C ARG A 382 12.29 -18.80 -6.42
N ILE A 383 13.26 -17.94 -6.74
CA ILE A 383 14.59 -18.38 -7.20
C ILE A 383 15.28 -19.21 -6.12
N LEU A 384 15.25 -18.76 -4.85
CA LEU A 384 15.83 -19.48 -3.72
C LEU A 384 15.22 -20.89 -3.57
N LEU A 385 13.91 -21.02 -3.69
CA LEU A 385 13.24 -22.32 -3.63
C LEU A 385 13.75 -23.26 -4.74
N ASP A 386 13.86 -22.77 -5.97
CA ASP A 386 14.33 -23.58 -7.10
C ASP A 386 15.82 -23.92 -6.97
N LEU A 387 16.65 -23.02 -6.43
CA LEU A 387 18.04 -23.33 -6.07
C LEU A 387 18.11 -24.46 -5.03
N ARG A 388 17.26 -24.44 -3.99
CA ARG A 388 17.21 -25.51 -2.99
C ARG A 388 16.72 -26.84 -3.57
N ARG A 389 15.78 -26.80 -4.52
CA ARG A 389 15.34 -28.00 -5.25
C ARG A 389 16.47 -28.59 -6.07
N MET A 390 17.26 -27.76 -6.73
CA MET A 390 18.44 -28.18 -7.48
C MET A 390 19.54 -28.74 -6.58
N GLU A 391 19.82 -28.12 -5.41
CA GLU A 391 20.73 -28.70 -4.41
C GLU A 391 20.27 -30.06 -3.92
N LYS A 392 18.97 -30.22 -3.65
CA LYS A 392 18.40 -31.51 -3.25
C LYS A 392 18.59 -32.55 -4.36
N ALA A 393 18.23 -32.21 -5.59
CA ALA A 393 18.38 -33.12 -6.73
C ALA A 393 19.83 -33.52 -6.96
N TYR A 394 20.77 -32.59 -6.76
CA TYR A 394 22.20 -32.88 -6.82
C TYR A 394 22.60 -33.96 -5.81
N LEU A 395 22.17 -33.86 -4.55
CA LEU A 395 22.48 -34.88 -3.54
C LEU A 395 21.82 -36.23 -3.82
N GLU A 396 20.65 -36.26 -4.47
CA GLU A 396 19.94 -37.50 -4.82
C GLU A 396 20.56 -38.20 -6.05
N ASN A 397 21.07 -37.42 -7.00
CA ASN A 397 21.61 -37.91 -8.28
C ASN A 397 23.15 -38.05 -8.29
N ASP A 398 23.86 -37.46 -7.33
CA ASP A 398 25.31 -37.58 -7.15
C ASP A 398 25.68 -39.01 -6.76
N LYS A 399 25.95 -39.83 -7.77
CA LYS A 399 26.40 -41.22 -7.62
C LYS A 399 27.91 -41.27 -7.71
N HIS A 400 28.51 -42.14 -6.89
CA HIS A 400 29.95 -42.41 -6.97
C HIS A 400 30.31 -42.99 -8.34
N ARG A 401 31.15 -42.26 -9.07
CA ARG A 401 31.79 -42.74 -10.30
C ARG A 401 33.06 -43.50 -9.95
N ILE A 402 33.42 -44.50 -10.76
CA ILE A 402 34.66 -45.24 -10.58
C ILE A 402 35.79 -44.40 -11.15
N GLU A 403 36.78 -44.07 -10.33
CA GLU A 403 37.96 -43.31 -10.74
C GLU A 403 39.10 -44.25 -11.12
N ILE A 404 39.62 -44.11 -12.33
CA ILE A 404 40.69 -44.95 -12.86
C ILE A 404 41.79 -44.05 -13.43
N THR A 405 43.03 -44.29 -13.03
CA THR A 405 44.21 -43.65 -13.62
C THR A 405 44.98 -44.67 -14.42
N ARG A 406 45.05 -44.46 -15.73
CA ARG A 406 45.75 -45.33 -16.66
C ARG A 406 47.05 -44.67 -17.17
N PRO A 407 48.24 -45.17 -16.81
CA PRO A 407 49.48 -44.77 -17.47
C PRO A 407 49.56 -45.37 -18.88
N ILE A 408 49.87 -44.53 -19.86
CA ILE A 408 50.03 -44.88 -21.27
C ILE A 408 51.40 -44.38 -21.72
N LEU A 409 52.30 -45.31 -22.01
CA LEU A 409 53.58 -45.01 -22.65
C LEU A 409 53.33 -44.70 -24.12
N LEU A 410 53.67 -43.48 -24.56
CA LEU A 410 53.44 -43.03 -25.93
C LEU A 410 54.57 -43.48 -26.86
N PHE A 411 55.82 -43.17 -26.50
CA PHE A 411 57.02 -43.55 -27.23
C PHE A 411 58.24 -43.50 -26.32
N THR A 412 59.32 -44.18 -26.71
CA THR A 412 60.58 -44.30 -25.96
C THR A 412 61.74 -43.54 -26.59
N ASN A 413 61.50 -42.85 -27.71
CA ASN A 413 62.50 -42.06 -28.43
C ASN A 413 61.82 -40.77 -28.97
N LEU A 414 62.42 -39.61 -28.73
CA LEU A 414 61.95 -38.31 -29.22
C LEU A 414 62.34 -38.02 -30.68
N THR A 415 63.42 -38.61 -31.20
CA THR A 415 63.85 -38.40 -32.60
C THR A 415 62.87 -39.08 -33.55
N ASP A 416 62.65 -40.39 -33.33
CA ASP A 416 61.74 -41.25 -34.07
C ASP A 416 60.72 -41.85 -33.08
N PRO A 417 59.51 -41.27 -32.95
CA PRO A 417 58.52 -41.74 -32.00
C PRO A 417 57.92 -43.06 -32.47
N ILE A 418 58.58 -44.15 -32.09
CA ILE A 418 58.06 -45.51 -32.28
C ILE A 418 57.17 -45.83 -31.09
N VAL A 419 55.88 -46.06 -31.35
CA VAL A 419 54.95 -46.56 -30.35
C VAL A 419 55.31 -48.02 -30.06
N PRO A 420 55.49 -48.44 -28.80
CA PRO A 420 55.79 -49.82 -28.46
C PRO A 420 54.73 -50.79 -29.02
N ASP A 421 55.13 -51.96 -29.51
CA ASP A 421 54.23 -52.96 -30.14
C ASP A 421 53.00 -53.32 -29.28
N VAL A 422 53.13 -53.25 -27.96
CA VAL A 422 52.05 -53.54 -27.01
C VAL A 422 50.86 -52.55 -27.14
N ASN A 423 51.14 -51.31 -27.55
CA ASN A 423 50.15 -50.22 -27.65
C ASN A 423 49.91 -49.75 -29.09
N SER A 424 50.66 -50.25 -30.08
CA SER A 424 50.64 -49.77 -31.47
C SER A 424 49.28 -49.92 -32.17
N GLN A 425 48.44 -50.88 -31.75
CA GLN A 425 47.07 -51.05 -32.25
C GLN A 425 46.10 -49.95 -31.76
N TYR A 426 46.42 -49.33 -30.62
CA TYR A 426 45.51 -48.47 -29.86
C TYR A 426 45.97 -47.01 -29.81
N VAL A 427 47.26 -46.74 -29.98
CA VAL A 427 47.85 -45.40 -29.90
C VAL A 427 48.58 -45.12 -31.20
N THR A 428 48.27 -43.99 -31.82
CA THR A 428 49.01 -43.49 -32.98
C THR A 428 49.60 -42.12 -32.66
N VAL A 429 50.89 -41.94 -32.97
CA VAL A 429 51.62 -40.69 -32.74
C VAL A 429 52.21 -40.23 -34.07
N SER A 430 51.94 -38.99 -34.46
CA SER A 430 52.59 -38.34 -35.60
C SER A 430 53.35 -37.11 -35.12
N LYS A 431 54.60 -36.97 -35.58
CA LYS A 431 55.50 -35.88 -35.23
C LYS A 431 55.53 -34.84 -36.35
N THR A 432 55.45 -33.58 -35.97
CA THR A 432 55.72 -32.43 -36.83
C THR A 432 56.81 -31.59 -36.16
N ASP A 433 58.00 -31.59 -36.74
CA ASP A 433 59.13 -30.82 -36.21
C ASP A 433 59.24 -29.46 -36.89
N ASN A 434 59.28 -28.42 -36.05
CA ASN A 434 59.76 -27.09 -36.42
C ASN A 434 61.06 -26.82 -35.64
N SER A 435 61.95 -25.98 -36.16
CA SER A 435 63.36 -25.83 -35.70
C SER A 435 63.60 -25.55 -34.21
N LYS A 436 62.57 -25.27 -33.40
CA LYS A 436 62.65 -25.09 -31.93
C LYS A 436 61.47 -25.72 -31.15
N VAL A 437 60.56 -26.40 -31.84
CA VAL A 437 59.29 -26.91 -31.28
C VAL A 437 59.00 -28.25 -31.93
N SER A 438 58.88 -29.30 -31.12
CA SER A 438 58.34 -30.59 -31.60
C SER A 438 56.88 -30.70 -31.18
N GLU A 439 56.01 -30.83 -32.18
CA GLU A 439 54.58 -31.08 -32.00
C GLU A 439 54.28 -32.56 -32.27
N TYR A 440 53.54 -33.17 -31.36
CA TYR A 440 53.11 -34.56 -31.43
C TYR A 440 51.59 -34.61 -31.39
N VAL A 441 50.98 -35.08 -32.47
CA VAL A 441 49.56 -35.40 -32.49
C VAL A 441 49.39 -36.84 -32.08
N VAL A 442 48.72 -37.04 -30.96
CA VAL A 442 48.51 -38.34 -30.30
C VAL A 442 47.03 -38.67 -30.35
N ASN A 443 46.69 -39.82 -30.91
CA ASN A 443 45.33 -40.34 -30.92
C ASN A 443 45.29 -41.64 -30.12
N ILE A 444 44.50 -41.66 -29.05
CA ILE A 444 44.32 -42.82 -28.17
C ILE A 444 42.92 -43.38 -28.42
N ARG A 445 42.82 -44.59 -28.93
CA ARG A 445 41.55 -45.26 -29.18
C ARG A 445 40.88 -45.71 -27.89
N ARG A 446 39.55 -45.57 -27.85
CA ARG A 446 38.70 -46.04 -26.74
C ARG A 446 38.92 -47.51 -26.39
N SER A 447 39.22 -48.35 -27.40
CA SER A 447 39.45 -49.78 -27.22
C SER A 447 40.62 -50.12 -26.28
N LEU A 448 41.55 -49.19 -26.05
CA LEU A 448 42.58 -49.34 -25.01
C LEU A 448 41.96 -49.44 -23.62
N PHE A 449 41.01 -48.56 -23.32
CA PHE A 449 40.35 -48.49 -22.02
C PHE A 449 39.29 -49.60 -21.83
N GLU A 450 38.68 -50.07 -22.92
CA GLU A 450 37.75 -51.21 -22.91
C GLU A 450 38.46 -52.53 -22.64
N LYS A 451 39.67 -52.69 -23.16
CA LYS A 451 40.48 -53.88 -22.88
C LYS A 451 40.78 -54.03 -21.39
N ASP A 452 41.13 -52.93 -20.71
CA ASP A 452 41.42 -52.95 -19.28
C ASP A 452 40.13 -53.17 -18.45
N PHE A 453 39.02 -52.54 -18.86
CA PHE A 453 37.73 -52.65 -18.17
C PHE A 453 36.55 -52.72 -19.16
N PRO A 454 36.08 -53.92 -19.53
CA PRO A 454 35.07 -54.09 -20.58
C PRO A 454 33.65 -53.71 -20.15
N TYR A 455 33.33 -53.82 -18.85
CA TYR A 455 32.00 -53.55 -18.30
C TYR A 455 31.78 -52.09 -17.85
N HIS A 456 32.73 -51.21 -18.15
CA HIS A 456 32.64 -49.79 -17.84
C HIS A 456 32.09 -49.03 -19.04
N GLU A 457 31.04 -48.26 -18.80
CA GLU A 457 30.36 -47.43 -19.79
C GLU A 457 30.64 -45.95 -19.50
N GLU A 458 30.51 -45.12 -20.54
CA GLU A 458 30.61 -43.66 -20.48
C GLU A 458 31.82 -43.14 -19.69
N ARG A 459 32.98 -43.16 -20.36
CA ARG A 459 34.26 -42.75 -19.77
C ARG A 459 34.47 -41.26 -19.95
N PHE A 460 34.45 -40.50 -18.85
CA PHE A 460 34.72 -39.06 -18.85
C PHE A 460 36.12 -38.78 -18.29
N THR A 461 36.95 -38.05 -19.02
CA THR A 461 38.25 -37.62 -18.51
C THR A 461 38.09 -36.76 -17.26
N LYS A 462 38.92 -37.01 -16.26
CA LYS A 462 39.00 -36.22 -15.02
C LYS A 462 40.24 -35.34 -15.05
N ASP A 463 41.39 -35.93 -15.39
CA ASP A 463 42.66 -35.23 -15.46
C ASP A 463 43.60 -35.94 -16.44
N ILE A 464 44.49 -35.18 -17.09
CA ILE A 464 45.51 -35.70 -18.00
C ILE A 464 46.85 -35.14 -17.56
N ARG A 465 47.74 -36.02 -17.10
CA ARG A 465 49.09 -35.64 -16.64
C ARG A 465 50.12 -36.19 -17.60
N LEU A 466 51.10 -35.35 -17.95
CA LEU A 466 52.21 -35.74 -18.80
C LEU A 466 53.49 -35.85 -17.97
N GLN A 467 54.22 -36.93 -18.15
CA GLN A 467 55.51 -37.18 -17.54
C GLN A 467 56.53 -37.49 -18.63
N VAL A 468 57.64 -36.76 -18.63
CA VAL A 468 58.79 -37.03 -19.51
C VAL A 468 59.91 -37.59 -18.64
N VAL A 469 60.35 -38.80 -18.95
CA VAL A 469 61.43 -39.48 -18.24
C VAL A 469 62.64 -39.52 -19.17
N ALA A 470 63.72 -38.83 -18.79
CA ALA A 470 65.03 -38.91 -19.45
C ALA A 470 66.08 -39.36 -18.44
N GLU A 471 67.16 -40.02 -18.90
CA GLU A 471 68.20 -40.59 -18.04
C GLU A 471 69.29 -39.58 -17.62
N ASN A 472 69.15 -38.29 -17.95
CA ASN A 472 70.23 -37.30 -17.86
C ASN A 472 70.25 -36.48 -16.56
N GLU A 473 71.47 -36.17 -16.10
CA GLU A 473 71.78 -35.09 -15.15
C GLU A 473 71.56 -33.74 -15.86
N THR A 474 70.38 -33.14 -15.73
CA THR A 474 70.14 -31.81 -16.28
C THR A 474 70.92 -30.75 -15.50
N GLU A 475 71.53 -29.79 -16.20
CA GLU A 475 72.00 -28.55 -15.58
C GLU A 475 70.85 -27.90 -14.79
N SER A 476 71.11 -27.44 -13.56
CA SER A 476 70.12 -27.03 -12.55
C SER A 476 69.11 -25.93 -12.98
N TYR A 477 69.23 -25.37 -14.19
CA TYR A 477 68.40 -24.28 -14.70
C TYR A 477 67.79 -24.53 -16.09
N ALA A 478 68.07 -25.69 -16.72
CA ALA A 478 67.56 -26.03 -18.03
C ALA A 478 66.15 -26.66 -17.90
N CYS A 479 65.14 -26.03 -18.50
CA CYS A 479 63.73 -26.43 -18.36
C CYS A 479 63.17 -26.98 -19.67
N LEU A 480 62.63 -28.21 -19.62
CA LEU A 480 61.77 -28.74 -20.68
C LEU A 480 60.34 -28.27 -20.42
N ASN A 481 59.77 -27.52 -21.37
CA ASN A 481 58.38 -27.11 -21.29
C ASN A 481 57.50 -28.02 -22.15
N ALA A 482 56.39 -28.46 -21.59
CA ALA A 482 55.39 -29.26 -22.26
C ALA A 482 54.03 -28.58 -22.20
N GLU A 483 53.35 -28.49 -23.33
CA GLU A 483 51.98 -27.98 -23.47
C GLU A 483 51.11 -29.10 -24.04
N VAL A 484 49.98 -29.37 -23.40
CA VAL A 484 49.01 -30.39 -23.82
C VAL A 484 47.69 -29.71 -24.10
N SER A 485 47.14 -29.97 -25.29
CA SER A 485 45.83 -29.46 -25.72
C SER A 485 44.97 -30.58 -26.29
N LEU A 486 43.66 -30.46 -26.12
CA LEU A 486 42.68 -31.41 -26.65
C LEU A 486 42.14 -30.88 -27.99
N THR A 487 42.21 -31.69 -29.06
CA THR A 487 41.71 -31.34 -30.39
C THR A 487 40.31 -31.88 -30.69
N SER A 488 39.85 -32.88 -29.95
CA SER A 488 38.63 -33.63 -30.26
C SER A 488 37.31 -32.89 -29.96
N ASN A 489 37.32 -31.75 -29.26
CA ASN A 489 36.06 -31.04 -28.94
C ASN A 489 36.23 -29.51 -28.75
N PRO A 490 35.67 -28.65 -29.62
CA PRO A 490 35.84 -27.19 -29.55
C PRO A 490 35.17 -26.53 -28.34
N GLN A 491 34.28 -27.25 -27.64
CA GLN A 491 33.63 -26.77 -26.40
C GLN A 491 34.53 -26.92 -25.15
N PHE A 492 35.61 -27.70 -25.23
CA PHE A 492 36.49 -28.06 -24.12
C PHE A 492 37.96 -27.82 -24.50
N ILE A 493 38.36 -26.56 -24.71
CA ILE A 493 39.76 -26.23 -24.95
C ILE A 493 40.47 -26.10 -23.59
N GLY A 494 40.87 -27.25 -23.05
CA GLY A 494 41.82 -27.32 -21.96
C GLY A 494 43.24 -27.20 -22.50
N VAL A 495 44.05 -26.31 -21.93
CA VAL A 495 45.49 -26.29 -22.16
C VAL A 495 46.17 -26.37 -20.81
N THR A 496 47.05 -27.36 -20.66
CA THR A 496 47.93 -27.47 -19.50
C THR A 496 49.36 -27.31 -19.97
N ALA A 497 50.12 -26.43 -19.32
CA ALA A 497 51.53 -26.24 -19.58
C ALA A 497 52.35 -26.47 -18.30
N SER A 498 53.48 -27.17 -18.42
CA SER A 498 54.44 -27.37 -17.33
C SER A 498 55.84 -27.04 -17.82
N SER A 499 56.60 -26.29 -17.03
CA SER A 499 58.01 -25.93 -17.31
C SER A 499 59.02 -26.83 -16.58
N MET A 500 58.55 -27.80 -15.81
CA MET A 500 59.38 -28.67 -14.96
C MET A 500 59.15 -30.15 -15.30
N ALA A 501 58.98 -30.48 -16.59
CA ALA A 501 58.63 -31.82 -17.04
C ALA A 501 59.63 -32.93 -16.60
N LEU A 502 60.83 -32.56 -16.15
CA LEU A 502 61.93 -33.42 -15.72
C LEU A 502 62.16 -33.52 -14.20
N SER A 503 61.53 -32.69 -13.36
CA SER A 503 62.13 -32.34 -12.07
C SER A 503 62.01 -33.32 -10.90
N GLU A 504 61.39 -34.50 -11.00
CA GLU A 504 61.55 -35.58 -9.98
C GLU A 504 60.75 -36.88 -10.25
N VAL A 505 61.31 -38.02 -9.84
CA VAL A 505 60.65 -39.33 -9.76
C VAL A 505 59.93 -39.46 -8.42
N GLY A 506 58.59 -39.61 -8.45
CA GLY A 506 57.87 -40.32 -7.38
C GLY A 506 57.01 -39.52 -6.39
N LYS A 507 56.77 -38.21 -6.52
CA LYS A 507 55.66 -37.53 -5.82
C LYS A 507 55.49 -36.07 -6.21
N PHE A 508 54.36 -35.73 -6.84
CA PHE A 508 53.65 -34.45 -6.64
C PHE A 508 52.16 -34.67 -6.93
N ASP A 509 51.45 -35.26 -5.96
CA ASP A 509 49.99 -35.34 -6.04
C ASP A 509 49.43 -34.04 -5.49
N PHE A 510 49.37 -33.02 -6.34
CA PHE A 510 48.52 -31.86 -6.08
C PHE A 510 47.08 -32.23 -6.42
N LYS A 511 46.49 -33.14 -5.64
CA LYS A 511 45.03 -33.15 -5.50
C LYS A 511 44.66 -31.88 -4.73
N PHE A 512 44.64 -30.76 -5.43
CA PHE A 512 43.88 -29.63 -4.95
C PHE A 512 42.43 -30.09 -5.01
N VAL A 513 41.79 -30.17 -3.84
CA VAL A 513 40.36 -29.91 -3.73
C VAL A 513 40.18 -28.46 -4.17
N ASP A 514 40.32 -28.22 -5.48
CA ASP A 514 40.10 -26.91 -6.07
C ASP A 514 38.62 -26.81 -6.38
N ASP A 515 38.11 -25.62 -6.14
CA ASP A 515 36.74 -25.23 -6.43
C ASP A 515 36.50 -25.14 -7.94
N LYS A 516 37.54 -25.33 -8.75
CA LYS A 516 37.54 -25.30 -10.22
C LYS A 516 37.60 -26.70 -10.83
N TYR A 517 37.08 -26.81 -12.05
CA TYR A 517 37.28 -27.99 -12.89
C TYR A 517 38.69 -28.04 -13.45
N SER A 518 39.22 -29.25 -13.57
CA SER A 518 40.49 -29.48 -14.28
C SER A 518 40.31 -29.19 -15.78
N PRO A 519 41.38 -28.76 -16.50
CA PRO A 519 41.26 -28.29 -17.90
C PRO A 519 40.63 -29.30 -18.88
N PHE A 520 40.71 -30.59 -18.59
CA PHE A 520 40.15 -31.66 -19.43
C PHE A 520 38.96 -32.38 -18.79
N GLU A 521 38.49 -31.93 -17.62
CA GLU A 521 37.44 -32.61 -16.86
C GLU A 521 36.11 -32.65 -17.64
N GLY A 522 35.43 -33.79 -17.63
CA GLY A 522 34.13 -34.00 -18.25
C GLY A 522 34.13 -34.20 -19.77
N THR A 523 35.29 -34.39 -20.40
CA THR A 523 35.34 -34.76 -21.83
C THR A 523 35.01 -36.24 -22.00
N LEU A 524 34.01 -36.56 -22.82
CA LEU A 524 33.64 -37.94 -23.12
C LEU A 524 34.66 -38.59 -24.08
N ILE A 525 35.16 -39.77 -23.72
CA ILE A 525 35.99 -40.60 -24.60
C ILE A 525 35.06 -41.45 -25.46
N GLU A 526 34.57 -40.88 -26.57
CA GLU A 526 33.62 -41.55 -27.46
C GLU A 526 34.27 -42.64 -28.32
N ASN A 527 35.23 -42.25 -29.18
CA ASN A 527 35.93 -43.14 -30.12
C ASN A 527 37.45 -43.01 -29.98
N THR A 528 37.95 -41.78 -30.03
CA THR A 528 39.37 -41.45 -29.84
C THR A 528 39.52 -40.24 -28.93
N LEU A 529 40.60 -40.24 -28.15
CA LEU A 529 41.06 -39.09 -27.40
C LEU A 529 42.24 -38.49 -28.17
N ASP A 530 42.00 -37.32 -28.76
CA ASP A 530 42.97 -36.64 -29.61
C ASP A 530 43.67 -35.54 -28.81
N LEU A 531 44.97 -35.72 -28.60
CA LEU A 531 45.82 -34.82 -27.85
C LEU A 531 46.88 -34.23 -28.79
N ASN A 532 47.12 -32.93 -28.66
CA ASN A 532 48.26 -32.28 -29.27
C ASN A 532 49.25 -31.90 -28.16
N LEU A 533 50.43 -32.52 -28.21
CA LEU A 533 51.52 -32.31 -27.27
C LEU A 533 52.60 -31.47 -27.93
N ARG A 534 52.94 -30.35 -27.33
CA ARG A 534 53.96 -29.44 -27.83
C ARG A 534 55.09 -29.37 -26.81
N LEU A 535 56.27 -29.82 -27.23
CA LEU A 535 57.48 -29.79 -26.41
C LEU A 535 58.42 -28.70 -26.91
N THR A 536 58.93 -27.89 -25.98
CA THR A 536 59.90 -26.82 -26.26
C THR A 536 61.05 -26.88 -25.26
N GLY A 537 62.24 -26.42 -25.67
CA GLY A 537 63.45 -26.59 -24.87
C GLY A 537 64.08 -27.98 -24.98
N ILE A 538 63.86 -28.68 -26.09
CA ILE A 538 64.39 -30.02 -26.36
C ILE A 538 65.93 -30.02 -26.41
N ASP A 539 66.54 -28.88 -26.78
CA ASP A 539 68.00 -28.64 -26.78
C ASP A 539 68.64 -28.85 -25.40
N CYS A 540 67.85 -28.87 -24.32
CA CYS A 540 68.31 -29.13 -22.96
C CYS A 540 68.60 -30.63 -22.69
N ILE A 541 68.25 -31.52 -23.62
CA ILE A 541 68.43 -32.97 -23.51
C ILE A 541 69.56 -33.40 -24.45
N THR A 542 70.62 -33.99 -23.91
CA THR A 542 71.80 -34.44 -24.66
C THR A 542 71.56 -35.72 -25.47
N ASP A 543 70.74 -36.63 -24.95
CA ASP A 543 70.33 -37.86 -25.63
C ASP A 543 68.81 -37.94 -25.73
N LEU A 544 68.31 -37.77 -26.96
CA LEU A 544 66.89 -37.81 -27.29
C LEU A 544 66.38 -39.24 -27.52
N SER A 545 67.28 -40.22 -27.65
CA SER A 545 66.96 -41.60 -28.01
C SER A 545 66.46 -42.44 -26.84
N THR A 546 66.73 -42.02 -25.60
CA THR A 546 66.39 -42.71 -24.35
C THR A 546 65.19 -42.09 -23.63
N VAL A 547 64.59 -41.03 -24.17
CA VAL A 547 63.51 -40.28 -23.52
C VAL A 547 62.16 -40.97 -23.69
N LYS A 548 61.51 -41.27 -22.57
CA LYS A 548 60.19 -41.89 -22.50
C LYS A 548 59.14 -40.84 -22.17
N VAL A 549 58.09 -40.77 -23.00
CA VAL A 549 56.94 -39.90 -22.72
C VAL A 549 55.75 -40.75 -22.28
N ILE A 550 55.26 -40.49 -21.07
CA ILE A 550 54.15 -41.20 -20.44
C ILE A 550 53.03 -40.20 -20.21
N VAL A 551 51.81 -40.56 -20.64
CA VAL A 551 50.60 -39.83 -20.31
C VAL A 551 49.77 -40.64 -19.32
N PHE A 552 49.43 -40.03 -18.20
CA PHE A 552 48.49 -40.57 -17.24
C PHE A 552 47.12 -39.99 -17.53
N VAL A 553 46.22 -40.84 -18.05
CA VAL A 553 44.83 -40.47 -18.27
C VAL A 553 44.04 -40.92 -17.06
N SER A 554 43.59 -39.97 -16.24
CA SER A 554 42.62 -40.20 -15.18
C SER A 554 41.22 -39.97 -15.73
N TYR A 555 40.34 -40.96 -15.60
CA TYR A 555 38.97 -40.88 -16.07
C TYR A 555 38.00 -41.47 -15.04
N THR A 556 36.75 -41.07 -15.17
CA THR A 556 35.61 -41.61 -14.42
C THR A 556 34.78 -42.48 -15.35
N ALA A 557 34.23 -43.57 -14.83
CA ALA A 557 33.34 -44.44 -15.60
C ALA A 557 32.17 -44.92 -14.75
N TRP A 558 31.09 -45.30 -15.44
CA TRP A 558 29.94 -45.97 -14.84
C TRP A 558 30.08 -47.48 -14.97
N ARG A 559 29.69 -48.21 -13.93
CA ARG A 559 29.56 -49.66 -14.04
C ARG A 559 28.21 -49.97 -14.65
N ASN A 560 28.18 -50.75 -15.73
CA ASN A 560 26.93 -51.21 -16.30
C ASN A 560 26.16 -52.07 -15.27
N SER A 561 24.98 -51.60 -14.87
CA SER A 561 24.12 -52.25 -13.87
C SER A 561 23.42 -53.51 -14.38
N ASN A 562 23.40 -53.74 -15.70
CA ASN A 562 22.84 -54.95 -16.31
C ASN A 562 23.73 -56.19 -16.12
N VAL A 563 24.86 -56.07 -15.41
CA VAL A 563 25.78 -57.17 -15.09
C VAL A 563 25.72 -57.54 -13.59
N GLN A 564 24.60 -57.27 -12.91
CA GLN A 564 24.29 -57.94 -11.64
C GLN A 564 23.75 -59.37 -11.88
N SER A 565 24.58 -60.24 -12.44
CA SER A 565 24.46 -61.70 -12.32
C SER A 565 25.53 -62.36 -13.20
N GLU A 566 26.74 -62.50 -12.66
CA GLU A 566 27.64 -63.62 -12.96
C GLU A 566 28.62 -63.79 -11.80
#